data_AF-A0A7Y1U998-F1
#
_entry.id   AF-A0A7Y1U998-F1
#
_cell.length_a   1.000
_cell.length_b   1.000
_cell.length_c   1.000
_cell.angle_alpha   90.00
_cell.angle_beta   90.00
_cell.angle_gamma   90.00
#
_symmetry.space_group_name_H-M   'P 1'
#
loop_
_entity.id
_entity.type
_entity.pdbx_description
1 polymer ?
#
loop_
_entity_poly.entity_id
_entity_poly.type
_entity_poly.pdbx_seq_one_letter_code
_entity_poly.pdbx_strand_id
1 'polypeptide(L)'
;VTLKDLYNEATDIPRLLLMGDQDHLFLNPAMSYVKERANTILKIFPKCGHVVNIEQAEAFNEQCISFIHQVVEPSRVPALTSKGK
;
A
#
# COMPACT_ATOMS: atom_id res chain seq x y z
N VAL A 1 -20.63 -13.00 -6.52
CA VAL A 1 -19.18 -12.72 -6.41
C VAL A 1 -18.76 -13.04 -4.99
N THR A 2 -17.92 -14.05 -4.81
CA THR A 2 -17.35 -14.44 -3.51
C THR A 2 -16.01 -13.73 -3.28
N LEU A 3 -15.50 -13.72 -2.04
CA LEU A 3 -14.14 -13.22 -1.75
C LEU A 3 -13.06 -13.95 -2.57
N LYS A 4 -13.29 -15.23 -2.85
CA LYS A 4 -12.40 -16.03 -3.70
C LYS A 4 -12.42 -15.57 -5.15
N ASP A 5 -13.57 -15.12 -5.65
CA ASP A 5 -13.67 -14.60 -7.01
C ASP A 5 -12.94 -13.25 -7.12
N LEU A 6 -13.14 -12.34 -6.17
CA LEU A 6 -12.42 -11.06 -6.11
C LEU A 6 -10.91 -11.22 -5.98
N TYR A 7 -10.46 -12.21 -5.20
CA TYR A 7 -9.04 -12.46 -5.00
C TYR A 7 -8.37 -12.99 -6.28
N ASN A 8 -9.06 -13.82 -7.05
CA ASN A 8 -8.51 -14.46 -8.25
C ASN A 8 -8.77 -13.68 -9.54
N GLU A 9 -9.50 -12.56 -9.47
CA GLU A 9 -9.74 -11.72 -10.63
C GLU A 9 -8.44 -11.04 -11.08
N ALA A 10 -8.06 -11.29 -12.33
CA ALA A 10 -6.97 -10.59 -12.98
C ALA A 10 -7.48 -9.20 -13.40
N THR A 11 -7.12 -8.18 -12.63
CA THR A 11 -7.44 -6.79 -12.93
C THR A 11 -6.15 -6.01 -13.17
N ASP A 12 -6.17 -5.09 -14.14
CA ASP A 12 -5.06 -4.18 -14.41
C ASP A 12 -5.10 -2.92 -13.51
N ILE A 13 -6.01 -2.89 -12.52
CA ILE A 13 -6.19 -1.74 -11.64
C ILE A 13 -4.98 -1.64 -10.71
N PRO A 14 -4.27 -0.50 -10.66
CA PRO A 14 -3.16 -0.32 -9.72
C PRO A 14 -3.64 -0.47 -8.28
N ARG A 15 -2.87 -1.19 -7.45
CA ARG A 15 -3.21 -1.45 -6.04
C ARG A 15 -2.07 -1.05 -5.13
N LEU A 16 -2.41 -0.43 -4.00
CA LEU A 16 -1.48 -0.14 -2.92
C LEU A 16 -1.94 -0.87 -1.66
N LEU A 17 -1.04 -1.67 -1.09
CA LEU A 17 -1.23 -2.38 0.17
C LEU A 17 -0.30 -1.76 1.22
N LEU A 18 -0.88 -1.30 2.33
CA LEU A 18 -0.17 -0.68 3.44
C LEU A 18 -0.30 -1.59 4.66
N MET A 19 0.83 -2.00 5.24
CA MET A 19 0.90 -2.97 6.33
C MET A 19 1.85 -2.50 7.43
N GLY A 20 1.56 -2.79 8.70
CA GLY A 20 2.53 -2.66 9.78
C GLY A 20 3.46 -3.88 9.86
N ASP A 21 4.71 -3.69 10.28
CA ASP A 21 5.68 -4.79 10.44
C ASP A 21 5.37 -5.72 11.62
N GLN A 22 4.54 -5.28 12.57
CA GLN A 22 4.07 -6.08 13.71
C GLN A 22 2.77 -6.83 13.43
N ASP A 23 2.17 -6.65 12.23
CA ASP A 23 0.98 -7.39 11.81
C ASP A 23 1.32 -8.79 11.29
N HIS A 24 1.87 -9.62 12.18
CA HIS A 24 2.49 -10.91 11.83
C HIS A 24 1.53 -11.92 11.19
N LEU A 25 0.22 -11.85 11.48
CA LEU A 25 -0.78 -12.75 10.92
C LEU A 25 -1.07 -12.45 9.44
N PHE A 26 -1.00 -11.18 9.04
CA PHE A 26 -1.39 -10.74 7.71
C PHE A 26 -0.20 -10.34 6.82
N LEU A 27 0.96 -10.04 7.41
CA LEU A 27 2.15 -9.60 6.66
C LEU A 27 2.66 -10.67 5.67
N ASN A 28 2.75 -11.94 6.11
CA ASN A 28 3.21 -13.03 5.26
C ASN A 28 2.24 -13.29 4.08
N PRO A 29 0.92 -13.43 4.30
CA PRO A 29 -0.06 -13.50 3.21
C PRO A 29 0.00 -12.29 2.25
N ALA A 30 0.14 -11.07 2.78
CA ALA A 30 0.25 -9.85 1.98
C ALA A 30 1.49 -9.85 1.07
N MET A 31 2.65 -10.28 1.59
CA MET A 31 3.87 -10.42 0.79
C MET A 31 3.70 -11.46 -0.33
N SER A 32 3.08 -12.60 -0.04
CA SER A 32 2.79 -13.62 -1.07
C SER A 32 1.83 -13.09 -2.15
N TYR A 33 0.76 -12.39 -1.73
CA TYR A 33 -0.21 -11.79 -2.64
C TYR A 33 0.43 -10.82 -3.65
N VAL A 34 1.37 -9.99 -3.19
CA VAL A 34 2.06 -8.99 -4.01
C VAL A 34 3.06 -9.65 -4.97
N LYS A 35 3.73 -10.73 -4.56
CA LYS A 35 4.64 -11.49 -5.44
C LYS A 35 3.94 -12.07 -6.67
N GLU A 36 2.66 -12.41 -6.54
CA GLU A 36 1.85 -12.97 -7.62
C GLU A 36 1.23 -11.91 -8.54
N ARG A 37 1.26 -10.62 -8.17
CA ARG A 37 0.48 -9.55 -8.83
C ARG A 37 1.34 -8.33 -9.13
N ALA A 38 1.73 -8.18 -10.40
CA ALA A 38 2.61 -7.09 -10.87
C ALA A 38 2.06 -5.66 -10.68
N ASN A 39 0.74 -5.50 -10.64
CA ASN A 39 0.06 -4.20 -10.45
C ASN A 39 -0.20 -3.86 -8.98
N THR A 40 0.43 -4.56 -8.03
CA THR A 40 0.27 -4.30 -6.59
C THR A 40 1.58 -3.83 -5.99
N ILE A 41 1.52 -2.74 -5.22
CA ILE A 41 2.64 -2.18 -4.45
C ILE A 41 2.39 -2.48 -2.98
N LEU A 42 3.42 -2.94 -2.25
CA LEU A 42 3.38 -3.13 -0.80
C LEU A 42 4.29 -2.10 -0.11
N LYS A 43 3.78 -1.43 0.91
CA LYS A 43 4.56 -0.60 1.84
C LYS A 43 4.39 -1.14 3.26
N ILE A 44 5.52 -1.32 3.94
CA ILE A 44 5.58 -1.83 5.31
C ILE A 44 6.04 -0.70 6.22
N PHE A 45 5.27 -0.43 7.27
CA PHE A 45 5.54 0.61 8.25
C PHE A 45 6.27 -0.01 9.45
N PRO A 46 7.50 0.44 9.76
CA PRO A 46 8.26 -0.12 10.87
C PRO A 46 7.65 0.28 12.22
N LYS A 47 7.73 -0.60 13.21
CA LYS A 47 7.17 -0.41 14.56
C LYS A 47 5.69 -0.03 14.53
N CYS A 48 4.91 -0.68 13.67
CA CYS A 48 3.49 -0.39 13.49
C CYS A 48 2.68 -1.68 13.56
N GLY A 49 1.56 -1.64 14.29
CA GLY A 49 0.59 -2.71 14.33
C GLY A 49 -0.35 -2.73 13.13
N HIS A 50 -1.51 -3.35 13.33
CA HIS A 50 -2.53 -3.53 12.30
C HIS A 50 -3.14 -2.21 11.82
N VAL A 51 -3.28 -1.22 12.72
CA VAL A 51 -4.12 -0.03 12.48
C VAL A 51 -3.26 1.15 12.02
N VAL A 52 -2.54 0.97 10.92
CA VAL A 52 -1.53 1.91 10.39
C VAL A 52 -2.07 3.33 10.22
N ASN A 53 -3.32 3.46 9.76
CA ASN A 53 -3.97 4.76 9.55
C ASN A 53 -4.21 5.56 10.85
N ILE A 54 -4.12 4.91 12.01
CA ILE A 54 -4.23 5.55 13.33
C ILE A 54 -2.83 5.69 13.95
N GLU A 55 -2.04 4.62 13.98
CA GLU A 55 -0.73 4.58 14.62
C GLU A 55 0.31 5.46 13.91
N GLN A 56 0.26 5.55 12.58
CA GLN A 56 1.16 6.37 11.75
C GLN A 56 0.36 7.16 10.69
N ALA A 57 -0.66 7.90 11.14
CA ALA A 57 -1.62 8.58 10.27
C ALA A 57 -0.99 9.50 9.20
N GLU A 58 0.03 10.28 9.57
CA GLU A 58 0.70 11.20 8.64
C GLU A 58 1.38 10.44 7.49
N ALA A 59 2.26 9.50 7.83
CA ALA A 59 2.95 8.67 6.84
C ALA A 59 1.97 7.81 6.01
N PHE A 60 0.89 7.30 6.62
CA PHE A 60 -0.19 6.60 5.92
C PHE A 60 -0.84 7.51 4.85
N ASN A 61 -1.20 8.73 5.23
CA ASN A 61 -1.83 9.71 4.34
C ASN A 61 -0.90 10.11 3.20
N GLU A 62 0.39 10.35 3.49
CA GLU A 62 1.39 10.66 2.47
C GLU A 62 1.51 9.55 1.43
N GLN A 63 1.57 8.28 1.85
CA GLN A 63 1.63 7.15 0.91
C GLN A 63 0.35 7.05 0.06
N CYS A 64 -0.82 7.22 0.67
CA CYS A 64 -2.11 7.18 -0.04
C CYS A 64 -2.21 8.30 -1.09
N ILE A 65 -1.93 9.54 -0.70
CA ILE A 65 -2.00 10.71 -1.59
C ILE A 65 -0.99 10.57 -2.73
N SER A 66 0.25 10.18 -2.42
CA SER A 66 1.30 9.96 -3.42
C SER A 66 0.88 8.91 -4.46
N PHE A 67 0.30 7.80 -4.01
CA PHE A 67 -0.19 6.75 -4.91
C PHE A 67 -1.36 7.21 -5.78
N ILE A 68 -2.34 7.93 -5.21
CA ILE A 68 -3.46 8.48 -5.99
C ILE A 68 -2.94 9.42 -7.08
N HIS A 69 -1.98 10.30 -6.77
CA HIS A 69 -1.38 11.17 -7.77
C HIS A 69 -0.62 10.40 -8.86
N GLN A 70 0.11 9.33 -8.52
CA GLN A 70 0.79 8.49 -9.50
C GLN A 70 -0.19 7.80 -10.47
N VAL A 71 -1.38 7.42 -9.99
CA VAL A 71 -2.40 6.74 -10.79
C VAL A 71 -3.23 7.71 -11.64
N VAL A 72 -3.56 8.90 -11.11
CA VAL A 72 -4.45 9.87 -11.78
C VAL A 72 -3.68 10.85 -12.68
N GLU A 73 -2.45 11.24 -12.30
CA GLU A 73 -1.63 12.21 -13.04
C GLU A 73 -0.15 11.78 -13.14
N PRO A 74 0.19 10.76 -13.95
CA PRO A 74 1.56 10.26 -14.08
C PRO A 74 2.58 11.32 -14.55
N SER A 75 2.14 12.45 -15.11
CA SER A 75 2.98 13.54 -15.64
C SER A 75 3.24 14.71 -14.67
N ARG A 76 2.76 14.67 -13.41
CA ARG A 76 2.82 15.85 -12.52
C ARG A 76 3.45 15.65 -11.15
N VAL A 77 3.96 14.47 -10.79
CA VAL A 77 4.44 14.20 -9.43
C VAL A 77 5.63 15.11 -9.07
N PRO A 78 5.47 16.11 -8.18
CA PRO A 78 6.61 16.78 -7.59
C PRO A 78 7.23 15.79 -6.61
N ALA A 79 8.55 15.62 -6.65
CA ALA A 79 9.25 14.91 -5.60
C ALA A 79 8.93 15.59 -4.27
N LEU A 80 8.09 14.97 -3.43
CA LEU A 80 7.96 15.33 -2.03
C LEU A 80 9.28 14.95 -1.36
N THR A 81 10.25 15.86 -1.44
CA THR A 81 11.48 15.79 -0.66
C THR A 81 11.09 15.90 0.80
N SER A 82 11.31 14.86 1.58
CA SER A 82 11.34 14.96 3.03
C SER A 82 12.49 15.89 3.42
N LYS A 83 12.20 17.19 3.57
CA LYS A 83 13.00 18.09 4.39
C LYS A 83 12.42 18.01 5.80
N GLY A 84 13.02 17.17 6.62
CA GLY A 84 12.80 17.13 8.07
C GLY A 84 14.13 16.84 8.73
N LYS A 85 14.72 17.88 9.31
CA LYS A 85 15.92 17.85 10.15
C LYS A 85 15.50 17.64 11.59
#